data_AF-A0A0C3LVE4-F1
#
_entry.id   AF-A0A0C3LVE4-F1
#
_cell.length_a   1.000
_cell.length_b   1.000
_cell.length_c   1.000
_cell.angle_alpha   90.00
_cell.angle_beta   90.00
_cell.angle_gamma   90.00
#
_symmetry.space_group_name_H-M   'P 1'
#
loop_
_entity.id
_entity.type
_entity.pdbx_description
1 polymer ?
#
loop_
_entity_poly.entity_id
_entity_poly.type
_entity_poly.pdbx_seq_one_letter_code
_entity_poly.pdbx_strand_id
1 'polypeptide(L)'
;MPHKRLKQSARIERRNKLGFDRPPTKEKGDSMSKKMAWITNAEEMREQLKQLKRKREEEEEGIRPPKRSRGSAGDGEAGQPTAVKIKPGESMRDFNRRVEEEFKWKMQGVYKQASKGGGGKKRKAAKQDAQDNPTGSSITATTSAEAKPSTGKGKTEFERRVDRRSVNDVAEAPPTLTALPRGAAAAAGKSGKASAESQLPVSAVQKRMMEEEREKAIERYRELKRLKTQQKTRLDLV
;
A
#
# COMPACT_ATOMS: atom_id res chain seq x y z
N MET A 1 33.65 19.74 -6.64
CA MET A 1 32.55 19.17 -5.83
C MET A 1 33.06 18.66 -4.48
N PRO A 2 32.76 19.37 -3.38
CA PRO A 2 33.27 19.04 -2.04
C PRO A 2 32.88 17.63 -1.56
N HIS A 3 31.67 17.16 -1.88
CA HIS A 3 31.21 15.81 -1.50
C HIS A 3 31.95 14.64 -2.17
N LYS A 4 32.57 14.85 -3.33
CA LYS A 4 33.34 13.78 -4.01
C LYS A 4 34.71 13.57 -3.35
N ARG A 5 35.35 14.66 -2.92
CA ARG A 5 36.63 14.65 -2.20
C ARG A 5 36.51 13.95 -0.84
N LEU A 6 35.41 14.19 -0.11
CA LEU A 6 35.15 13.56 1.19
C LEU A 6 34.99 12.02 1.11
N LYS A 7 34.34 11.51 0.05
CA LYS A 7 34.22 10.06 -0.17
C LYS A 7 35.55 9.43 -0.57
N GLN A 8 36.34 10.16 -1.36
CA GLN A 8 37.66 9.72 -1.80
C GLN A 8 38.65 9.67 -0.63
N SER A 9 38.68 10.68 0.24
CA SER A 9 39.53 10.68 1.44
C SER A 9 39.18 9.52 2.37
N ALA A 10 37.89 9.33 2.69
CA ALA A 10 37.45 8.21 3.53
C ALA A 10 37.79 6.84 2.91
N ARG A 11 37.75 6.70 1.58
CA ARG A 11 38.13 5.47 0.88
C ARG A 11 39.64 5.23 0.94
N ILE A 12 40.45 6.28 0.75
CA ILE A 12 41.91 6.21 0.85
C ILE A 12 42.34 5.91 2.28
N GLU A 13 41.74 6.56 3.28
CA GLU A 13 41.99 6.27 4.70
C GLU A 13 41.65 4.82 5.05
N ARG A 14 40.50 4.31 4.58
CA ARG A 14 40.16 2.89 4.76
C ARG A 14 41.19 1.99 4.07
N ARG A 15 41.56 2.27 2.82
CA ARG A 15 42.58 1.48 2.09
C ARG A 15 43.93 1.51 2.80
N ASN A 16 44.35 2.64 3.35
CA ASN A 16 45.61 2.78 4.08
C ASN A 16 45.56 2.04 5.43
N LYS A 17 44.42 2.08 6.14
CA LYS A 17 44.22 1.34 7.40
C LYS A 17 44.15 -0.18 7.21
N LEU A 18 43.50 -0.62 6.13
CA LEU A 18 43.36 -2.05 5.82
C LEU A 18 44.61 -2.65 5.13
N GLY A 19 45.45 -1.81 4.53
CA GLY A 19 46.55 -2.25 3.66
C GLY A 19 46.07 -2.62 2.26
N PHE A 20 46.99 -2.64 1.28
CA PHE A 20 46.69 -2.98 -0.11
C PHE A 20 46.66 -4.50 -0.35
N ASP A 21 47.37 -5.26 0.48
CA ASP A 21 47.63 -6.68 0.27
C ASP A 21 47.26 -7.48 1.51
N ARG A 22 45.97 -7.51 1.82
CA ARG A 22 45.43 -8.35 2.89
C ARG A 22 44.73 -9.54 2.23
N PRO A 23 45.22 -10.78 2.43
CA PRO A 23 44.49 -11.94 1.97
C PRO A 23 43.11 -11.96 2.63
N PRO A 24 42.08 -12.57 2.02
CA PRO A 24 40.76 -12.70 2.64
C PRO A 24 40.92 -13.42 3.99
N THR A 25 40.93 -12.65 5.07
CA THR A 25 41.04 -13.20 6.42
C THR A 25 39.69 -13.75 6.80
N LYS A 26 39.63 -15.04 7.10
CA LYS A 26 38.48 -15.63 7.79
C LYS A 26 38.34 -14.93 9.14
N GLU A 27 37.42 -13.99 9.25
CA GLU A 27 37.19 -13.30 10.52
C GLU A 27 36.65 -14.31 11.54
N LYS A 28 36.82 -14.04 12.85
CA LYS A 28 36.44 -14.94 13.96
C LYS A 28 34.95 -15.33 14.01
N GLY A 29 34.14 -14.91 13.04
CA GLY A 29 32.73 -15.26 12.87
C GLY A 29 32.44 -16.30 11.78
N ASP A 30 33.44 -16.77 11.04
CA ASP A 30 33.22 -17.78 9.97
C ASP A 30 32.83 -19.18 10.50
N SER A 31 33.00 -19.42 11.80
CA SER A 31 32.51 -20.64 12.47
C SER A 31 31.01 -20.58 12.80
N MET A 32 30.41 -19.38 12.77
CA MET A 32 29.02 -19.15 13.13
C MET A 32 28.21 -18.85 11.88
N SER A 33 27.02 -19.45 11.74
CA SER A 33 26.13 -19.07 10.65
C SER A 33 25.79 -17.58 10.72
N LYS A 34 25.61 -16.93 9.57
CA LYS A 34 25.26 -15.49 9.48
C LYS A 34 24.07 -15.09 10.37
N LYS A 35 23.12 -16.00 10.55
CA LYS A 35 21.96 -15.80 11.45
C LYS A 35 22.37 -15.83 12.92
N MET A 36 23.26 -16.73 13.32
CA MET A 36 23.77 -16.79 14.70
C MET A 36 24.65 -15.59 15.03
N ALA A 37 25.50 -15.15 14.11
CA ALA A 37 26.29 -13.92 14.29
C ALA A 37 25.41 -12.68 14.51
N TRP A 38 24.25 -12.61 13.84
CA TRP A 38 23.27 -11.54 14.07
C TRP A 38 22.60 -11.61 15.45
N ILE A 39 22.39 -12.82 15.98
CA ILE A 39 21.77 -13.04 17.28
C ILE A 39 22.77 -12.71 18.40
N THR A 40 24.02 -13.17 18.29
CA THR A 40 25.07 -12.90 19.29
C THR A 40 25.47 -11.44 19.33
N ASN A 41 25.53 -10.77 18.16
CA ASN A 41 25.92 -9.36 18.09
C ASN A 41 24.71 -8.42 18.28
N ALA A 42 23.52 -8.94 18.58
CA ALA A 42 22.30 -8.14 18.69
C ALA A 42 22.36 -7.14 19.85
N GLU A 43 23.00 -7.50 20.97
CA GLU A 43 23.14 -6.64 22.15
C GLU A 43 24.12 -5.50 21.87
N GLU A 44 25.29 -5.81 21.30
CA GLU A 44 26.26 -4.81 20.87
C GLU A 44 25.64 -3.82 19.86
N MET A 45 24.85 -4.31 18.91
CA MET A 45 24.15 -3.45 17.94
C MET A 45 23.12 -2.53 18.62
N ARG A 46 22.42 -3.00 19.66
CA ARG A 46 21.47 -2.18 20.43
C ARG A 46 22.20 -1.13 21.26
N GLU A 47 23.33 -1.49 21.86
CA GLU A 47 24.16 -0.57 22.63
C GLU A 47 24.81 0.48 21.74
N GLN A 48 25.36 0.09 20.60
CA GLN A 48 25.90 1.02 19.59
C GLN A 48 24.81 2.00 19.11
N LEU A 49 23.58 1.53 18.90
CA LEU A 49 22.46 2.42 18.55
C LEU A 49 22.07 3.34 19.70
N LYS A 50 22.09 2.86 20.95
CA LYS A 50 21.82 3.69 22.14
C LYS A 50 22.92 4.75 22.31
N GLN A 51 24.17 4.38 22.10
CA GLN A 51 25.32 5.29 22.14
C GLN A 51 25.30 6.28 20.98
N LEU A 52 24.97 5.86 19.76
CA LEU A 52 24.83 6.77 18.61
C LEU A 52 23.66 7.72 18.78
N LYS A 53 22.56 7.29 19.41
CA LYS A 53 21.45 8.17 19.76
C LYS A 53 21.87 9.20 20.80
N ARG A 54 22.54 8.76 21.88
CA ARG A 54 23.06 9.67 22.92
C ARG A 54 24.10 10.65 22.37
N LYS A 55 25.07 10.17 21.59
CA LYS A 55 26.09 11.01 20.93
C LYS A 55 25.47 11.96 19.92
N ARG A 56 24.42 11.53 19.22
CA ARG A 56 23.69 12.40 18.30
C ARG A 56 22.88 13.45 19.05
N GLU A 57 22.28 13.13 20.19
CA GLU A 57 21.61 14.10 21.06
C GLU A 57 22.62 15.11 21.63
N GLU A 58 23.81 14.66 22.03
CA GLU A 58 24.93 15.48 22.52
C GLU A 58 25.57 16.35 21.42
N GLU A 59 25.72 15.84 20.19
CA GLU A 59 26.18 16.62 19.03
C GLU A 59 25.10 17.58 18.48
N GLU A 60 23.81 17.28 18.69
CA GLU A 60 22.66 18.11 18.29
C GLU A 60 22.43 19.28 19.26
N GLU A 61 23.07 19.30 20.44
CA GLU A 61 23.17 20.47 21.34
C GLU A 61 24.28 21.48 20.96
N GLY A 62 25.22 21.09 20.10
CA GLY A 62 26.41 21.91 19.83
C GLY A 62 26.38 22.74 18.54
N ILE A 63 26.07 22.14 17.38
CA ILE A 63 26.27 22.82 16.08
C ILE A 63 25.30 22.28 15.02
N ARG A 64 24.08 22.83 14.93
CA ARG A 64 23.36 23.16 13.66
C ARG A 64 21.92 23.62 13.91
N PRO A 65 21.38 24.51 13.02
CA PRO A 65 20.08 25.14 13.17
C PRO A 65 18.95 24.10 13.19
N PRO A 66 17.83 24.41 13.85
CA PRO A 66 16.78 23.45 14.11
C PRO A 66 16.35 22.78 12.81
N LYS A 67 16.47 21.45 12.78
CA LYS A 67 15.58 20.64 11.96
C LYS A 67 14.19 21.15 12.29
N ARG A 68 13.54 21.76 11.31
CA ARG A 68 12.16 22.21 11.38
C ARG A 68 11.30 20.99 11.75
N SER A 69 11.11 20.76 13.05
CA SER A 69 9.85 20.33 13.60
C SER A 69 8.87 21.41 13.16
N ARG A 70 8.27 21.21 12.00
CA ARG A 70 7.22 22.11 11.52
C ARG A 70 5.98 21.75 12.32
N GLY A 71 5.94 22.27 13.54
CA GLY A 71 4.95 21.95 14.55
C GLY A 71 5.31 22.52 15.91
N SER A 72 5.47 23.83 16.04
CA SER A 72 4.61 24.65 16.92
C SER A 72 5.04 26.12 16.96
N ALA A 73 4.02 26.98 17.08
CA ALA A 73 4.03 28.34 17.61
C ALA A 73 4.86 29.42 16.88
N GLY A 74 4.32 29.86 15.74
CA GLY A 74 4.22 31.30 15.49
C GLY A 74 2.78 31.70 15.80
N ASP A 75 2.60 32.57 16.79
CA ASP A 75 1.35 33.24 17.09
C ASP A 75 0.79 33.91 15.83
N GLY A 76 -0.43 33.51 15.46
CA GLY A 76 -1.09 33.97 14.25
C GLY A 76 -2.27 33.08 13.91
N GLU A 77 -3.35 33.24 14.67
CA GLU A 77 -4.71 32.90 14.28
C GLU A 77 -5.03 31.41 14.09
N ALA A 78 -5.70 30.85 15.09
CA ALA A 78 -6.55 29.68 14.93
C ALA A 78 -7.65 29.99 13.89
N GLY A 79 -7.42 29.68 12.62
CA GLY A 79 -8.32 30.09 11.53
C GLY A 79 -8.45 29.04 10.44
N GLN A 80 -9.39 28.09 10.64
CA GLN A 80 -10.10 27.31 9.61
C GLN A 80 -9.23 26.46 8.63
N PRO A 81 -9.76 25.36 8.05
CA PRO A 81 -9.15 24.79 6.86
C PRO A 81 -9.17 25.89 5.78
N THR A 82 -8.02 26.44 5.42
CA THR A 82 -7.95 27.44 4.35
C THR A 82 -8.51 26.80 3.10
N ALA A 83 -9.74 27.16 2.73
CA ALA A 83 -10.34 26.75 1.49
C ALA A 83 -9.36 27.16 0.38
N VAL A 84 -8.68 26.18 -0.21
CA VAL A 84 -7.65 26.43 -1.22
C VAL A 84 -8.40 27.03 -2.41
N LYS A 85 -8.30 28.36 -2.56
CA LYS A 85 -8.86 29.07 -3.71
C LYS A 85 -7.83 29.09 -4.83
N ILE A 86 -8.33 29.08 -6.06
CA ILE A 86 -7.50 29.30 -7.25
C ILE A 86 -6.97 30.73 -7.18
N LYS A 87 -5.66 30.90 -7.29
CA LYS A 87 -5.06 32.24 -7.32
C LYS A 87 -5.27 32.86 -8.70
N PRO A 88 -5.44 34.19 -8.81
CA PRO A 88 -5.56 34.84 -10.11
C PRO A 88 -4.29 34.57 -10.95
N GLY A 89 -4.47 34.09 -12.18
CA GLY A 89 -3.38 33.75 -13.10
C GLY A 89 -2.74 32.38 -12.90
N GLU A 90 -3.22 31.57 -11.97
CA GLU A 90 -2.77 30.20 -11.78
C GLU A 90 -3.52 29.23 -12.71
N SER A 91 -2.80 28.27 -13.30
CA SER A 91 -3.44 27.20 -14.07
C SER A 91 -4.11 26.18 -13.14
N MET A 92 -5.15 25.49 -13.62
CA MET A 92 -5.81 24.41 -12.87
C MET A 92 -4.82 23.32 -12.42
N ARG A 93 -3.77 23.08 -13.21
CA ARG A 93 -2.72 22.11 -12.89
C ARG A 93 -1.89 22.53 -11.68
N ASP A 94 -1.54 23.81 -11.59
CA ASP A 94 -0.77 24.36 -10.46
C ASP A 94 -1.62 24.41 -9.18
N PHE A 95 -2.90 24.74 -9.32
CA PHE A 95 -3.88 24.65 -8.24
C PHE A 95 -3.95 23.22 -7.68
N ASN A 96 -4.16 22.22 -8.54
CA ASN A 96 -4.23 20.82 -8.13
C ASN A 96 -2.94 20.36 -7.43
N ARG A 97 -1.77 20.76 -7.95
CA ARG A 97 -0.48 20.45 -7.30
C ARG A 97 -0.38 21.04 -5.90
N ARG A 98 -0.84 22.27 -5.70
CA ARG A 98 -0.83 22.94 -4.40
C ARG A 98 -1.80 22.32 -3.41
N VAL A 99 -3.00 21.98 -3.88
CA VAL A 99 -3.98 21.18 -3.12
C VAL A 99 -3.34 19.85 -2.69
N GLU A 100 -2.73 19.11 -3.62
CA GLU A 100 -2.05 17.85 -3.31
C GLU A 100 -0.93 18.03 -2.29
N GLU A 101 -0.09 19.05 -2.41
CA GLU A 101 0.99 19.33 -1.47
C GLU A 101 0.47 19.64 -0.05
N GLU A 102 -0.63 20.39 0.06
CA GLU A 102 -1.29 20.69 1.33
C GLU A 102 -1.93 19.46 1.98
N PHE A 103 -2.52 18.55 1.19
CA PHE A 103 -3.08 17.30 1.71
C PHE A 103 -2.06 16.16 1.82
N LYS A 104 -0.87 16.30 1.24
CA LYS A 104 0.17 15.25 1.17
C LYS A 104 0.57 14.73 2.53
N TRP A 105 0.76 15.61 3.51
CA TRP A 105 1.18 15.20 4.86
C TRP A 105 0.10 14.37 5.56
N LYS A 106 -1.18 14.73 5.37
CA LYS A 106 -2.33 13.99 5.91
C LYS A 106 -2.48 12.63 5.23
N MET A 107 -2.35 12.59 3.90
CA MET A 107 -2.36 11.34 3.13
C MET A 107 -1.17 10.44 3.45
N GLN A 108 0.01 10.99 3.73
CA GLN A 108 1.18 10.20 4.15
C GLN A 108 0.94 9.46 5.48
N GLY A 109 0.18 10.04 6.41
CA GLY A 109 -0.22 9.37 7.65
C GLY A 109 -1.07 8.13 7.36
N VAL A 110 -2.11 8.30 6.54
CA VAL A 110 -3.01 7.21 6.11
C VAL A 110 -2.23 6.14 5.34
N TYR A 111 -1.37 6.53 4.40
CA TYR A 111 -0.58 5.59 3.61
C TYR A 111 0.41 4.79 4.47
N LYS A 112 1.04 5.41 5.47
CA LYS A 112 1.92 4.72 6.43
C LYS A 112 1.14 3.77 7.34
N GLN A 113 -0.07 4.14 7.75
CA GLN A 113 -0.93 3.31 8.59
C GLN A 113 -1.47 2.10 7.80
N ALA A 114 -1.93 2.33 6.57
CA ALA A 114 -2.38 1.29 5.65
C ALA A 114 -1.25 0.32 5.25
N SER A 115 -0.05 0.84 4.96
CA SER A 115 1.11 0.00 4.59
C SER A 115 1.67 -0.82 5.76
N LYS A 116 1.54 -0.34 7.01
CA LYS A 116 1.91 -1.14 8.20
C LYS A 116 0.90 -2.24 8.54
N GLY A 117 -0.37 -2.11 8.12
CA GLY A 117 -1.42 -3.09 8.39
C GLY A 117 -1.48 -4.26 7.41
N GLY A 118 -0.90 -4.14 6.21
CA GLY A 118 -1.15 -5.07 5.10
C GLY A 118 -0.11 -6.18 4.86
N GLY A 119 1.06 -6.16 5.50
CA GLY A 119 2.13 -7.11 5.15
C GLY A 119 3.11 -7.37 6.28
N GLY A 120 2.99 -8.53 6.94
CA GLY A 120 4.17 -9.17 7.54
C GLY A 120 4.09 -9.69 8.97
N LYS A 121 3.05 -9.39 9.77
CA LYS A 121 2.96 -9.91 11.17
C LYS A 121 1.53 -10.22 11.63
N LYS A 122 0.82 -11.10 10.92
CA LYS A 122 -0.33 -11.84 11.47
C LYS A 122 -0.34 -13.28 10.97
N ARG A 123 0.71 -14.03 11.33
CA ARG A 123 0.64 -15.48 11.50
C ARG A 123 1.23 -15.75 12.89
N LYS A 124 0.38 -16.17 13.83
CA LYS A 124 0.63 -16.43 15.26
C LYS A 124 0.51 -15.24 16.22
N ALA A 125 -0.70 -14.67 16.35
CA ALA A 125 -1.29 -14.10 17.59
C ALA A 125 -2.57 -13.32 17.22
N ALA A 126 -3.58 -13.34 18.10
CA ALA A 126 -4.88 -12.63 18.02
C ALA A 126 -5.94 -13.29 17.10
N LYS A 127 -6.53 -14.45 17.43
CA LYS A 127 -7.70 -14.61 18.34
C LYS A 127 -7.66 -13.72 19.58
N GLN A 128 -8.70 -12.90 19.73
CA GLN A 128 -8.94 -11.86 20.74
C GLN A 128 -8.52 -10.45 20.32
N ASP A 129 -9.56 -9.64 20.21
CA ASP A 129 -9.64 -8.18 20.32
C ASP A 129 -9.17 -7.32 19.15
N ALA A 130 -10.15 -6.90 18.33
CA ALA A 130 -10.39 -5.48 18.04
C ALA A 130 -11.70 -5.34 17.25
N GLN A 131 -12.77 -4.98 17.97
CA GLN A 131 -13.80 -4.10 17.45
C GLN A 131 -13.19 -2.74 17.08
N ASP A 132 -13.95 -1.99 16.28
CA ASP A 132 -13.79 -0.58 15.93
C ASP A 132 -13.07 -0.26 14.61
N ASN A 133 -13.93 0.10 13.66
CA ASN A 133 -13.79 0.53 12.26
C ASN A 133 -13.47 2.06 12.22
N PRO A 134 -13.37 2.79 11.06
CA PRO A 134 -13.60 2.35 9.67
C PRO A 134 -12.67 2.92 8.57
N THR A 135 -12.97 2.48 7.33
CA THR A 135 -12.84 3.21 6.03
C THR A 135 -11.43 3.41 5.44
N GLY A 136 -11.14 3.18 4.15
CA GLY A 136 -11.96 2.80 2.99
C GLY A 136 -11.20 3.05 1.68
N SER A 137 -11.42 2.16 0.69
CA SER A 137 -11.56 2.37 -0.76
C SER A 137 -10.50 3.08 -1.64
N SER A 138 -10.01 2.36 -2.66
CA SER A 138 -10.21 2.62 -4.12
C SER A 138 -9.25 1.70 -4.92
N ILE A 139 -9.73 0.75 -5.72
CA ILE A 139 -10.33 0.87 -7.07
C ILE A 139 -9.38 1.52 -8.08
N THR A 140 -8.73 0.62 -8.83
CA THR A 140 -8.41 0.66 -10.26
C THR A 140 -8.84 1.89 -11.07
N ALA A 141 -7.85 2.53 -11.69
CA ALA A 141 -8.03 3.27 -12.94
C ALA A 141 -6.91 2.88 -13.92
N THR A 142 -7.32 2.19 -14.97
CA THR A 142 -6.62 1.99 -16.24
C THR A 142 -6.27 3.33 -16.87
N THR A 143 -4.98 3.57 -17.15
CA THR A 143 -4.56 4.31 -18.35
C THR A 143 -3.16 3.89 -18.79
N SER A 144 -3.12 3.41 -20.03
CA SER A 144 -2.03 3.45 -21.01
C SER A 144 -0.66 3.94 -20.53
N ALA A 145 0.32 3.03 -20.54
CA ALA A 145 1.72 3.39 -20.59
C ALA A 145 2.44 2.50 -21.61
N GLU A 146 2.65 3.09 -22.78
CA GLU A 146 3.61 2.78 -23.82
C GLU A 146 4.94 2.27 -23.22
N ALA A 147 5.23 0.97 -23.36
CA ALA A 147 6.47 0.37 -22.91
C ALA A 147 7.49 0.30 -24.07
N LYS A 148 8.49 1.17 -24.03
CA LYS A 148 9.72 1.03 -24.82
C LYS A 148 10.49 -0.22 -24.35
N PRO A 149 11.03 -1.07 -25.26
CA PRO A 149 11.75 -2.26 -24.86
C PRO A 149 13.13 -1.90 -24.31
N SER A 150 13.38 -2.22 -23.03
CA SER A 150 14.73 -2.22 -22.46
C SER A 150 15.41 -3.54 -22.79
N THR A 151 16.50 -3.44 -23.55
CA THR A 151 17.42 -4.53 -23.86
C THR A 151 18.07 -5.01 -22.56
N GLY A 152 17.56 -6.11 -22.01
CA GLY A 152 18.09 -6.73 -20.80
C GLY A 152 18.02 -8.24 -20.93
N LYS A 153 19.15 -8.86 -21.26
CA LYS A 153 19.35 -10.31 -21.32
C LYS A 153 19.16 -10.91 -19.91
N GLY A 154 17.92 -11.24 -19.56
CA GLY A 154 17.57 -12.10 -18.43
C GLY A 154 17.23 -13.48 -18.95
N LYS A 155 17.92 -14.50 -18.46
CA LYS A 155 17.62 -15.91 -18.77
C LYS A 155 16.27 -16.26 -18.13
N THR A 156 15.18 -16.16 -18.88
CA THR A 156 13.91 -16.77 -18.50
C THR A 156 13.97 -18.23 -18.91
N GLU A 157 13.91 -19.12 -17.93
CA GLU A 157 14.09 -20.58 -18.04
C GLU A 157 12.93 -21.32 -18.73
N PHE A 158 12.01 -20.61 -19.37
CA PHE A 158 10.91 -21.22 -20.09
C PHE A 158 11.33 -21.50 -21.53
N GLU A 159 11.23 -22.76 -21.94
CA GLU A 159 11.39 -23.15 -23.34
C GLU A 159 10.45 -22.32 -24.21
N ARG A 160 11.04 -21.62 -25.18
CA ARG A 160 10.29 -20.87 -26.17
C ARG A 160 9.54 -21.88 -27.03
N ARG A 161 8.20 -21.88 -26.96
CA ARG A 161 7.36 -22.71 -27.84
C ARG A 161 7.76 -22.49 -29.29
N VAL A 162 8.05 -23.59 -29.99
CA VAL A 162 8.41 -23.61 -31.43
C VAL A 162 7.18 -23.30 -32.29
N ASP A 163 5.98 -23.65 -31.79
CA ASP A 163 4.72 -23.42 -32.49
C ASP A 163 4.27 -21.96 -32.38
N ARG A 164 4.62 -21.16 -33.39
CA ARG A 164 4.13 -19.79 -33.56
C ARG A 164 2.83 -19.83 -34.38
N ARG A 165 1.70 -20.11 -33.72
CA ARG A 165 0.38 -19.96 -34.35
C ARG A 165 0.04 -18.48 -34.48
N SER A 166 -0.56 -18.09 -35.62
CA SER A 166 -1.04 -16.73 -35.83
C SER A 166 -2.09 -16.39 -34.78
N VAL A 167 -2.10 -15.15 -34.28
CA VAL A 167 -3.09 -14.69 -33.27
C VAL A 167 -4.53 -14.84 -33.79
N ASN A 168 -4.70 -14.84 -35.12
CA ASN A 168 -6.00 -14.98 -35.79
C ASN A 168 -6.43 -16.45 -36.00
N ASP A 169 -5.50 -17.42 -35.88
CA ASP A 169 -5.81 -18.87 -35.93
C ASP A 169 -6.27 -19.40 -34.57
N VAL A 170 -6.18 -18.60 -33.51
CA VAL A 170 -6.72 -18.89 -32.18
C VAL A 170 -8.17 -18.37 -32.08
N ALA A 171 -8.94 -18.53 -33.15
CA ALA A 171 -10.39 -18.52 -33.07
C ALA A 171 -10.85 -19.94 -32.73
N GLU A 172 -10.43 -20.44 -31.57
CA GLU A 172 -11.01 -21.65 -31.01
C GLU A 172 -12.44 -21.30 -30.60
N ALA A 173 -13.43 -21.97 -31.20
CA ALA A 173 -14.78 -21.98 -30.64
C ALA A 173 -14.67 -22.31 -29.15
N PRO A 174 -15.48 -21.68 -28.27
CA PRO A 174 -15.37 -21.90 -26.84
C PRO A 174 -15.37 -23.41 -26.57
N PRO A 175 -14.35 -23.96 -25.88
CA PRO A 175 -14.25 -25.40 -25.69
C PRO A 175 -15.49 -25.89 -24.94
N THR A 176 -16.23 -26.81 -25.57
CA THR A 176 -17.40 -27.42 -24.95
C THR A 176 -16.92 -28.38 -23.86
N LEU A 177 -17.06 -28.00 -22.59
CA LEU A 177 -16.77 -28.84 -21.44
C LEU A 177 -17.84 -29.92 -21.28
N THR A 178 -17.86 -30.93 -22.15
CA THR A 178 -18.85 -32.02 -22.10
C THR A 178 -18.52 -33.09 -21.06
N ALA A 179 -17.33 -33.05 -20.46
CA ALA A 179 -16.92 -33.98 -19.40
C ALA A 179 -16.54 -33.22 -18.13
N LEU A 180 -17.45 -33.23 -17.14
CA LEU A 180 -17.09 -32.87 -15.77
C LEU A 180 -16.10 -33.91 -15.24
N PRO A 181 -15.06 -33.49 -14.47
CA PRO A 181 -14.12 -34.43 -13.87
C PRO A 181 -14.88 -35.41 -12.97
N ARG A 182 -14.54 -36.69 -13.09
CA ARG A 182 -15.13 -37.80 -12.33
C ARG A 182 -15.00 -37.51 -10.83
N GLY A 183 -16.09 -37.09 -10.20
CA GLY A 183 -16.14 -36.63 -8.80
C GLY A 183 -16.92 -35.33 -8.56
N ALA A 184 -17.19 -34.51 -9.58
CA ALA A 184 -17.93 -33.25 -9.43
C ALA A 184 -19.45 -33.43 -9.21
N ALA A 185 -20.04 -34.54 -9.67
CA ALA A 185 -21.47 -34.82 -9.48
C ALA A 185 -21.85 -35.10 -8.02
N ALA A 186 -20.91 -35.54 -7.18
CA ALA A 186 -21.17 -35.81 -5.76
C ALA A 186 -21.33 -34.52 -4.93
N ALA A 187 -20.83 -33.37 -5.42
CA ALA A 187 -20.99 -32.08 -4.76
C ALA A 187 -22.28 -31.34 -5.20
N ALA A 188 -22.92 -31.77 -6.28
CA ALA A 188 -24.08 -31.09 -6.88
C ALA A 188 -25.45 -31.66 -6.46
N GLY A 189 -25.48 -32.66 -5.57
CA GLY A 189 -26.71 -33.37 -5.18
C GLY A 189 -27.61 -32.68 -4.14
N LYS A 190 -27.30 -31.47 -3.67
CA LYS A 190 -28.10 -30.75 -2.64
C LYS A 190 -28.19 -29.24 -2.88
N SER A 191 -28.67 -28.81 -4.04
CA SER A 191 -29.19 -27.43 -4.19
C SER A 191 -30.05 -27.27 -5.45
N GLY A 192 -31.15 -28.01 -5.50
CA GLY A 192 -32.23 -27.69 -6.43
C GLY A 192 -32.99 -26.45 -5.99
N LYS A 193 -32.62 -25.27 -6.50
CA LYS A 193 -33.50 -24.20 -7.01
C LYS A 193 -32.78 -22.86 -7.14
N ALA A 194 -32.88 -22.32 -8.35
CA ALA A 194 -32.81 -20.91 -8.73
C ALA A 194 -31.43 -20.21 -8.74
N SER A 195 -30.91 -20.03 -9.96
CA SER A 195 -30.26 -18.81 -10.48
C SER A 195 -29.60 -17.89 -9.44
N ALA A 196 -28.38 -18.23 -9.05
CA ALA A 196 -27.47 -17.36 -8.30
C ALA A 196 -26.16 -17.20 -9.09
N GLU A 197 -26.28 -16.76 -10.34
CA GLU A 197 -25.16 -16.28 -11.15
C GLU A 197 -24.39 -15.25 -10.30
N SER A 198 -23.14 -15.55 -9.93
CA SER A 198 -22.16 -14.69 -9.22
C SER A 198 -22.15 -14.60 -7.69
N GLN A 199 -22.73 -15.54 -6.92
CA GLN A 199 -22.47 -15.57 -5.47
C GLN A 199 -21.17 -16.30 -5.15
N LEU A 200 -20.05 -15.60 -5.30
CA LEU A 200 -18.83 -15.94 -4.56
C LEU A 200 -19.18 -16.03 -3.06
N PRO A 201 -18.52 -16.92 -2.28
CA PRO A 201 -18.83 -17.05 -0.86
C PRO A 201 -18.45 -15.76 -0.12
N VAL A 202 -19.43 -14.88 0.04
CA VAL A 202 -19.33 -13.65 0.83
C VAL A 202 -19.17 -14.02 2.30
N SER A 203 -18.14 -13.47 2.96
CA SER A 203 -17.92 -13.67 4.40
C SER A 203 -19.12 -13.22 5.23
N ALA A 204 -19.41 -13.89 6.36
CA ALA A 204 -20.56 -13.56 7.20
C ALA A 204 -20.57 -12.08 7.67
N VAL A 205 -19.39 -11.50 7.88
CA VAL A 205 -19.23 -10.07 8.23
C VAL A 205 -19.67 -9.17 7.08
N GLN A 206 -19.25 -9.49 5.85
CA GLN A 206 -19.61 -8.72 4.68
C GLN A 206 -21.10 -8.84 4.33
N LYS A 207 -21.74 -9.99 4.62
CA LYS A 207 -23.20 -10.14 4.51
C LYS A 207 -23.95 -9.18 5.44
N ARG A 208 -23.53 -9.08 6.71
CA ARG A 208 -24.13 -8.14 7.67
C ARG A 208 -23.99 -6.69 7.23
N MET A 209 -22.82 -6.29 6.73
CA MET A 209 -22.64 -4.92 6.20
C MET A 209 -23.54 -4.64 4.99
N MET A 210 -23.68 -5.59 4.07
CA MET A 210 -24.60 -5.43 2.93
C MET A 210 -26.06 -5.41 3.34
N GLU A 211 -26.43 -6.14 4.40
CA GLU A 211 -27.78 -6.13 4.98
C GLU A 211 -28.10 -4.78 5.63
N GLU A 212 -27.18 -4.20 6.40
CA GLU A 212 -27.33 -2.85 6.97
C GLU A 212 -27.49 -1.77 5.88
N GLU A 213 -26.69 -1.85 4.81
CA GLU A 213 -26.81 -0.93 3.67
C GLU A 213 -28.16 -1.10 2.94
N ARG A 214 -28.63 -2.35 2.82
CA ARG A 214 -29.93 -2.66 2.23
C ARG A 214 -31.07 -2.09 3.06
N GLU A 215 -31.02 -2.20 4.39
CA GLU A 215 -32.03 -1.63 5.28
C GLU A 215 -32.09 -0.10 5.15
N LYS A 216 -30.94 0.58 5.20
CA LYS A 216 -30.86 2.04 4.98
C LYS A 216 -31.42 2.46 3.62
N ALA A 217 -31.15 1.69 2.57
CA ALA A 217 -31.70 1.97 1.23
C ALA A 217 -33.22 1.82 1.19
N ILE A 218 -33.76 0.79 1.87
CA ILE A 218 -35.21 0.56 1.97
C ILE A 218 -35.89 1.68 2.76
N GLU A 219 -35.30 2.12 3.87
CA GLU A 219 -35.82 3.23 4.67
C GLU A 219 -35.91 4.53 3.86
N ARG A 220 -34.80 4.91 3.21
CA ARG A 220 -34.76 6.10 2.35
C ARG A 220 -35.80 6.02 1.23
N TYR A 221 -35.96 4.84 0.62
CA TYR A 221 -36.98 4.65 -0.41
C TYR A 221 -38.41 4.77 0.13
N ARG A 222 -38.67 4.26 1.34
CA ARG A 222 -39.97 4.40 2.02
C ARG A 222 -40.28 5.86 2.34
N GLU A 223 -39.31 6.62 2.82
CA GLU A 223 -39.45 8.06 3.06
C GLU A 223 -39.75 8.82 1.78
N LEU A 224 -38.97 8.61 0.73
CA LEU A 224 -39.20 9.22 -0.58
C LEU A 224 -40.59 8.89 -1.14
N LYS A 225 -41.04 7.64 -0.96
CA LYS A 225 -42.37 7.22 -1.39
C LYS A 225 -43.47 7.91 -0.59
N ARG A 226 -43.31 8.04 0.74
CA ARG A 226 -44.25 8.78 1.62
C ARG A 226 -44.36 10.25 1.21
N LEU A 227 -43.22 10.91 0.96
CA LEU A 227 -43.20 12.30 0.49
C LEU A 227 -43.89 12.45 -0.87
N LYS A 228 -43.59 11.55 -1.81
CA LYS A 228 -44.22 11.56 -3.13
C LYS A 228 -45.74 11.37 -3.05
N THR A 229 -46.21 10.49 -2.17
CA THR A 229 -47.66 10.34 -1.94
C THR A 229 -48.29 11.57 -1.32
N GLN A 230 -47.66 12.20 -0.33
CA GLN A 230 -48.16 13.43 0.30
C GLN A 230 -48.21 14.61 -0.68
N GLN A 231 -47.20 14.75 -1.53
CA GLN A 231 -47.21 15.75 -2.60
C GLN A 231 -48.33 15.51 -3.59
N LYS A 232 -48.55 14.25 -4.00
CA LYS A 232 -49.65 13.89 -4.88
C LYS A 232 -51.01 14.20 -4.26
N THR A 233 -51.25 13.77 -3.02
CA THR A 233 -52.51 14.07 -2.32
C THR A 233 -52.71 15.57 -2.12
N ARG A 234 -51.63 16.33 -1.88
CA ARG A 234 -51.70 17.80 -1.76
C ARG A 234 -52.07 18.46 -3.09
N LEU A 235 -51.58 17.95 -4.22
CA LEU A 235 -51.93 18.45 -5.55
C LEU A 235 -53.37 18.11 -5.93
N ASP A 236 -53.88 16.96 -5.51
CA ASP A 236 -55.26 16.54 -5.79
C ASP A 236 -56.31 17.32 -4.95
N LEU A 237 -55.89 18.11 -3.96
CA LEU A 237 -56.74 18.90 -3.04
C LEU A 237 -56.79 20.41 -3.38
N VAL A 238 -56.02 20.87 -4.37
CA VAL A 238 -55.97 22.27 -4.84
C VAL A 238 -56.59 22.36 -6.23
#